data_AF-A0A1W1XPR9-F1
#
_entry.id   AF-A0A1W1XPR9-F1
#
_cell.length_a   1.000
_cell.length_b   1.000
_cell.length_c   1.000
_cell.angle_alpha   90.00
_cell.angle_beta   90.00
_cell.angle_gamma   90.00
#
_symmetry.space_group_name_H-M   'P 1'
#
loop_
_entity.id
_entity.type
_entity.pdbx_description
1 polymer ?
#
loop_
_entity_poly.entity_id
_entity_poly.type
_entity_poly.pdbx_seq_one_letter_code
_entity_poly.pdbx_strand_id
1 'polypeptide(L)'
;MARFKYDPTQFRQRQLFPSSVFDLLPKDHACFVFDEILEQLDVSSAEEGYSFIGQRAYPPKRLLAILIYAYSHGVFSSRKIAKKCTEDLGFMY
;
A
#
# COMPACT_ATOMS: atom_id res chain seq x y z
N MET A 1 10.28 7.20 -19.76
CA MET A 1 9.95 8.03 -18.56
C MET A 1 9.03 7.23 -17.66
N ALA A 2 9.21 7.30 -16.34
CA ALA A 2 8.33 6.58 -15.40
C ALA A 2 6.92 7.19 -15.38
N ARG A 3 5.91 6.33 -15.54
CA ARG A 3 4.47 6.66 -15.55
C ARG A 3 3.93 6.94 -14.14
N PHE A 4 4.49 6.26 -13.15
CA PHE A 4 4.04 6.32 -11.76
C PHE A 4 5.09 6.94 -10.84
N LYS A 5 4.62 7.42 -9.69
CA LYS A 5 5.47 7.88 -8.59
C LYS A 5 6.23 6.70 -7.97
N TYR A 6 7.41 6.99 -7.45
CA TYR A 6 8.18 6.02 -6.67
C TYR A 6 7.42 5.68 -5.39
N ASP A 7 7.43 4.41 -5.04
CA ASP A 7 6.83 3.89 -3.83
C ASP A 7 7.92 3.71 -2.75
N PRO A 8 7.91 4.54 -1.69
CA PRO A 8 9.00 4.56 -0.72
C PRO A 8 8.92 3.45 0.33
N THR A 9 7.79 2.77 0.47
CA THR A 9 7.46 1.95 1.64
C THR A 9 7.37 0.46 1.29
N GLN A 10 8.49 -0.29 1.26
CA GLN A 10 8.39 -1.75 1.12
C GLN A 10 8.25 -2.40 2.50
N PHE A 11 7.28 -3.32 2.67
CA PHE A 11 7.05 -4.05 3.94
C PHE A 11 8.32 -4.73 4.48
N ARG A 12 9.19 -5.18 3.57
CA ARG A 12 10.45 -5.88 3.88
C ARG A 12 11.69 -4.99 3.85
N GLN A 13 11.53 -3.66 3.73
CA GLN A 13 12.66 -2.73 3.64
C GLN A 13 13.41 -2.65 4.97
N ARG A 14 14.53 -3.37 5.05
CA ARG A 14 15.51 -3.23 6.13
C ARG A 14 16.60 -2.25 5.71
N GLN A 15 16.27 -0.96 5.66
CA GLN A 15 17.27 0.05 5.30
C GLN A 15 18.06 0.47 6.55
N LEU A 16 19.35 0.09 6.58
CA LEU A 16 20.37 0.50 7.56
C LEU A 16 20.14 0.07 9.02
N PHE A 17 18.97 -0.46 9.34
CA PHE A 17 18.64 -1.01 10.65
C PHE A 17 18.34 -2.52 10.55
N PRO A 18 18.68 -3.31 11.57
CA PRO A 18 18.43 -4.76 11.57
C PRO A 18 16.93 -5.09 11.63
N SER A 19 16.10 -4.20 12.18
CA SER A 19 14.65 -4.36 12.33
C SER A 19 13.85 -3.48 11.35
N SER A 20 12.74 -4.00 10.85
CA SER A 20 11.70 -3.25 10.13
C SER A 20 10.72 -2.61 11.12
N VAL A 21 10.06 -1.52 10.71
CA VAL A 21 8.96 -0.92 11.52
C VAL A 21 7.82 -1.92 11.71
N PHE A 22 7.62 -2.81 10.74
CA PHE A 22 6.61 -3.87 10.81
C PHE A 22 6.95 -4.97 11.83
N ASP A 23 8.19 -5.06 12.33
CA ASP A 23 8.54 -6.00 13.41
C ASP A 23 7.89 -5.60 14.75
N LEU A 24 7.36 -4.37 14.86
CA LEU A 24 6.56 -3.92 16.01
C LEU A 24 5.15 -4.55 16.03
N LEU A 25 4.67 -5.08 14.90
CA LEU A 25 3.38 -5.75 14.83
C LEU A 25 3.51 -7.22 15.25
N PRO A 26 2.46 -7.80 15.85
CA PRO A 26 2.38 -9.24 16.08
C PRO A 26 2.61 -10.03 14.78
N LYS A 27 3.28 -11.19 14.85
CA LYS A 27 3.59 -12.00 13.65
C LYS A 27 2.35 -12.50 12.91
N ASP A 28 1.23 -12.60 13.61
CA ASP A 28 -0.09 -13.00 13.14
C ASP A 28 -0.97 -11.80 12.72
N HIS A 29 -0.40 -10.60 12.65
CA HIS A 29 -1.14 -9.41 12.25
C HIS A 29 -1.64 -9.53 10.81
N ALA A 30 -2.91 -9.21 10.59
CA ALA A 30 -3.60 -9.44 9.32
C ALA A 30 -2.92 -8.75 8.12
N CYS A 31 -2.26 -7.60 8.33
CA CYS A 31 -1.59 -6.86 7.26
C CYS A 31 -0.60 -7.71 6.45
N PHE A 32 0.09 -8.68 7.08
CA PHE A 32 1.04 -9.54 6.38
C PHE A 32 0.35 -10.47 5.38
N VAL A 33 -0.80 -11.03 5.78
CA VAL A 33 -1.62 -11.88 4.90
C VAL A 33 -2.19 -11.06 3.75
N PHE A 34 -2.66 -9.85 4.04
CA PHE A 34 -3.17 -8.95 3.00
C PHE A 34 -2.08 -8.52 2.03
N ASP A 35 -0.87 -8.19 2.50
CA ASP A 35 0.27 -7.84 1.65
C ASP A 35 0.59 -8.98 0.66
N GLU A 36 0.70 -10.21 1.17
CA GLU A 36 0.95 -11.39 0.32
C GLU A 36 -0.15 -11.63 -0.73
N ILE A 37 -1.43 -11.46 -0.36
CA ILE A 37 -2.55 -11.60 -1.30
C ILE A 37 -2.54 -10.47 -2.34
N LEU A 38 -2.29 -9.24 -1.91
CA LEU A 38 -2.29 -8.06 -2.77
C LEU A 38 -1.08 -8.03 -3.72
N GLU A 39 0.05 -8.62 -3.33
CA GLU A 39 1.20 -8.82 -4.20
C GLU A 39 0.87 -9.70 -5.42
N GLN A 40 -0.03 -10.66 -5.28
CA GLN A 40 -0.45 -11.57 -6.35
C GLN A 40 -1.46 -10.95 -7.32
N LEU A 41 -2.02 -9.79 -7.00
CA LEU A 41 -3.03 -9.15 -7.83
C LEU A 41 -2.40 -8.52 -9.09
N ASP A 42 -2.90 -8.94 -10.24
CA ASP A 42 -2.59 -8.31 -11.52
C ASP A 42 -3.44 -7.04 -11.72
N VAL A 43 -2.76 -5.90 -11.86
CA VAL A 43 -3.37 -4.59 -12.11
C VAL A 43 -2.96 -3.99 -13.45
N SER A 44 -2.33 -4.78 -14.33
CA SER A 44 -1.80 -4.29 -15.62
C SER A 44 -2.85 -3.56 -16.45
N SER A 45 -4.07 -4.11 -16.50
CA SER A 45 -5.21 -3.49 -17.20
C SER A 45 -5.58 -2.10 -16.65
N ALA A 46 -5.52 -1.92 -15.32
CA ALA A 46 -5.78 -0.61 -14.72
C ALA A 46 -4.63 0.36 -14.98
N GLU A 47 -3.39 -0.14 -14.95
CA GLU A 47 -2.21 0.67 -15.24
C GLU A 47 -2.21 1.18 -16.67
N GLU A 48 -2.63 0.37 -17.66
CA GLU A 48 -2.75 0.71 -19.09
C GLU A 48 -3.60 1.95 -19.38
N GLY A 49 -4.53 2.33 -18.49
CA GLY A 49 -5.33 3.55 -18.65
C GLY A 49 -4.63 4.88 -18.31
N TYR A 50 -3.48 4.86 -17.62
CA TYR A 50 -2.85 6.10 -17.12
C TYR A 50 -2.02 6.84 -18.18
N SER A 51 -2.10 8.15 -18.35
CA SER A 51 -1.16 8.80 -19.29
C SER A 51 0.25 8.88 -18.70
N PHE A 52 1.29 8.81 -19.55
CA PHE A 52 2.64 9.24 -19.18
C PHE A 52 2.82 10.76 -19.28
N ILE A 53 1.86 11.45 -19.91
CA ILE A 53 1.83 12.90 -20.12
C ILE A 53 1.16 13.55 -18.91
N GLY A 54 1.78 14.61 -18.38
CA GLY A 54 1.29 15.33 -17.21
C GLY A 54 1.94 14.85 -15.92
N GLN A 55 1.22 15.00 -14.80
CA GLN A 55 1.74 14.63 -13.50
C GLN A 55 1.72 13.11 -13.29
N ARG A 56 2.81 12.56 -12.72
CA ARG A 56 2.90 11.13 -12.43
C ARG A 56 1.81 10.70 -11.46
N ALA A 57 1.10 9.63 -11.80
CA ALA A 57 0.07 9.04 -10.94
C ALA A 57 0.70 8.21 -9.81
N TYR A 58 -0.05 8.00 -8.73
CA TYR A 58 0.33 6.99 -7.74
C TYR A 58 0.09 5.58 -8.31
N PRO A 59 0.90 4.58 -7.93
CA PRO A 59 0.70 3.19 -8.39
C PRO A 59 -0.71 2.66 -8.06
N PRO A 60 -1.49 2.19 -9.05
CA PRO A 60 -2.85 1.68 -8.81
C PRO A 60 -2.89 0.51 -7.84
N LYS A 61 -1.88 -0.38 -7.89
CA LYS A 61 -1.76 -1.52 -6.97
C LYS A 61 -1.82 -1.11 -5.50
N ARG A 62 -1.10 -0.04 -5.14
CA ARG A 62 -1.05 0.50 -3.78
C ARG A 62 -2.34 1.15 -3.34
N LEU A 63 -2.93 1.98 -4.21
CA LEU A 63 -4.22 2.59 -3.91
C LEU A 63 -5.29 1.52 -3.68
N LEU A 64 -5.28 0.46 -4.48
CA LEU A 64 -6.20 -0.66 -4.32
C LEU A 64 -5.94 -1.45 -3.03
N ALA A 65 -4.68 -1.70 -2.69
CA ALA A 65 -4.27 -2.33 -1.43
C ALA A 65 -4.85 -1.61 -0.21
N ILE A 66 -4.68 -0.27 -0.17
CA ILE A 66 -5.24 0.57 0.90
C ILE A 66 -6.76 0.43 0.97
N LEU A 67 -7.45 0.47 -0.18
CA LEU A 67 -8.91 0.39 -0.22
C LEU A 67 -9.42 -0.98 0.24
N ILE A 68 -8.83 -2.07 -0.27
CA ILE A 68 -9.22 -3.44 0.11
C ILE A 68 -9.01 -3.65 1.60
N TYR A 69 -7.85 -3.27 2.12
CA TYR A 69 -7.54 -3.40 3.54
C TYR A 69 -8.45 -2.51 4.40
N ALA A 70 -8.68 -1.26 4.00
CA ALA A 70 -9.62 -0.38 4.72
C ALA A 70 -11.03 -0.97 4.80
N TYR A 71 -11.51 -1.51 3.68
CA TYR A 71 -12.87 -2.05 3.57
C TYR A 71 -13.03 -3.37 4.34
N SER A 72 -11.99 -4.22 4.39
CA SER A 72 -12.00 -5.41 5.25
C SER A 72 -12.11 -5.06 6.74
N HIS A 73 -11.58 -3.90 7.14
CA HIS A 73 -11.73 -3.32 8.48
C HIS A 73 -12.98 -2.45 8.67
N GLY A 74 -13.91 -2.43 7.71
CA GLY A 74 -15.16 -1.65 7.78
C GLY A 74 -14.98 -0.12 7.68
N VAL A 75 -13.84 0.35 7.18
CA VAL A 75 -13.53 1.78 7.05
C VAL A 75 -13.76 2.26 5.61
N PHE A 76 -14.89 2.89 5.37
CA PHE A 76 -15.24 3.40 4.02
C PHE A 76 -15.01 4.91 3.84
N SER A 77 -14.86 5.66 4.93
CA SER A 77 -14.66 7.11 4.85
C SER A 77 -13.24 7.44 4.41
N SER A 78 -13.08 8.10 3.26
CA SER A 78 -11.78 8.53 2.74
C SER A 78 -10.95 9.31 3.76
N ARG A 79 -11.58 10.19 4.55
CA ARG A 79 -10.90 10.93 5.63
C ARG A 79 -10.39 10.00 6.75
N LYS A 80 -11.17 8.97 7.11
CA LYS A 80 -10.73 7.97 8.10
C LYS A 80 -9.60 7.10 7.55
N ILE A 81 -9.67 6.73 6.27
CA ILE A 81 -8.60 5.97 5.60
C ILE A 81 -7.30 6.79 5.61
N ALA A 82 -7.35 8.05 5.17
CA ALA A 82 -6.19 8.93 5.17
C ALA A 82 -5.57 9.07 6.57
N LYS A 83 -6.40 9.23 7.62
CA LYS A 83 -5.95 9.28 9.01
C LYS A 83 -5.27 7.97 9.45
N LYS A 84 -5.82 6.82 9.05
CA LYS A 84 -5.22 5.51 9.36
C LYS A 84 -3.88 5.30 8.65
N CYS A 85 -3.75 5.71 7.38
CA CYS A 85 -2.47 5.65 6.67
C CYS A 85 -1.35 6.44 7.37
N THR A 86 -1.70 7.48 8.15
CA THR A 86 -0.72 8.26 8.91
C THR A 86 -0.43 7.73 10.31
N GLU A 87 -1.39 7.04 10.95
CA GLU A 87 -1.33 6.70 12.37
C GLU A 87 -1.16 5.20 12.65
N ASP A 88 -1.58 4.34 11.71
CA ASP A 88 -1.65 2.90 11.88
C ASP A 88 -0.62 2.20 10.98
N LEU A 89 0.29 1.44 11.60
CA LEU A 89 1.33 0.69 10.89
C LEU A 89 0.74 -0.32 9.90
N GLY A 90 -0.40 -0.94 10.22
CA GLY A 90 -1.05 -1.88 9.31
C GLY A 90 -1.60 -1.23 8.04
N PHE A 91 -1.74 0.09 8.02
CA PHE A 91 -2.20 0.88 6.88
C PHE A 91 -1.06 1.56 6.10
N MET A 92 0.21 1.31 6.46
CA MET A 92 1.37 1.80 5.73
C MET A 92 1.60 1.00 4.44
N TYR A 93 0.69 1.23 3.49
CA TYR A 93 0.90 0.88 2.10
C TYR A 93 1.39 2.09 1.29
#